data_AF-A0A2M8LFY5-F1
#
_entry.id   AF-A0A2M8LFY5-F1
#
_cell.length_a   1.000
_cell.length_b   1.000
_cell.length_c   1.000
_cell.angle_alpha   90.00
_cell.angle_beta   90.00
_cell.angle_gamma   90.00
#
_symmetry.space_group_name_H-M   'P 1'
#
loop_
_entity.id
_entity.type
_entity.pdbx_description
1 polymer ?
#
loop_
_entity_poly.entity_id
_entity_poly.type
_entity_poly.pdbx_seq_one_letter_code
_entity_poly.pdbx_strand_id
1 'polypeptide(L)'
;MDYHTHSHRGSAIYLDGLRLCPIRTFHYRDGRAGEENSKRKHSILFVADVPHSHLNHLGCFMSLTIAVFIQGIVVLALAPLVTGLVRWFKARLQGRHGAAPWLVYFTLLTTLKKENVISESRSWVFRCVPFVVLGIALFLSLTLPIVFPSGGIPQVDLFVLAGVLALSSVFLVLGGLDAATAFGGMGASREMTIAALIEPTTLITFATFASVAGSSSLQDIFGNGITVISHPALLLSFVALVLIVLAENARYPVDNPATHLELTMVHEAMVLEYSGPYLAMLEYASSIKLTVFLLILGNLVGAGLLTTVVIGSFALALFESTIAKMRFFRMQEYMSIAFFLALAGLILIFII
;
A
#
# COMPACT_ATOMS: atom_id res chain seq x y z
N MET A 1 -57.54 -2.80 26.00
CA MET A 1 -56.86 -3.94 25.37
C MET A 1 -55.55 -3.41 24.84
N ASP A 2 -54.56 -3.42 25.72
CA ASP A 2 -53.21 -2.91 25.51
C ASP A 2 -52.41 -3.90 24.66
N TYR A 3 -51.59 -3.39 23.75
CA TYR A 3 -50.46 -4.15 23.22
C TYR A 3 -49.18 -3.30 23.27
N HIS A 4 -48.31 -3.75 24.17
CA HIS A 4 -46.95 -3.31 24.40
C HIS A 4 -46.07 -3.48 23.14
N THR A 5 -45.25 -2.47 22.82
CA THR A 5 -44.04 -2.65 22.01
C THR A 5 -42.82 -2.63 22.93
N HIS A 6 -42.13 -3.76 22.98
CA HIS A 6 -40.91 -3.96 23.75
C HIS A 6 -39.75 -3.15 23.16
N SER A 7 -39.18 -2.29 24.00
CA SER A 7 -37.87 -1.69 23.84
C SER A 7 -36.78 -2.74 24.08
N HIS A 8 -36.02 -3.09 23.05
CA HIS A 8 -34.73 -3.75 23.22
C HIS A 8 -33.62 -2.69 23.23
N ARG A 9 -33.14 -2.40 24.45
CA ARG A 9 -31.85 -1.76 24.71
C ARG A 9 -30.74 -2.62 24.11
N GLY A 10 -30.08 -2.10 23.08
CA GLY A 10 -28.77 -2.58 22.61
C GLY A 10 -27.68 -1.69 23.24
N SER A 11 -26.89 -2.31 24.11
CA SER A 11 -25.83 -1.76 24.93
C SER A 11 -24.76 -0.99 24.16
N ALA A 12 -24.56 0.27 24.55
CA ALA A 12 -23.37 1.04 24.24
C ALA A 12 -22.17 0.44 25.00
N ILE A 13 -21.23 -0.16 24.28
CA ILE A 13 -19.90 -0.44 24.81
C ILE A 13 -19.13 0.87 24.74
N TYR A 14 -19.02 1.52 25.89
CA TYR A 14 -18.08 2.60 26.12
C TYR A 14 -16.66 2.02 26.12
N LEU A 15 -15.85 2.44 25.16
CA LEU A 15 -14.39 2.35 25.21
C LEU A 15 -13.86 3.79 25.12
N ASP A 16 -12.98 4.10 26.06
CA ASP A 16 -12.51 5.44 26.40
C ASP A 16 -12.11 6.32 25.21
N GLY A 17 -12.60 7.56 25.22
CA GLY A 17 -11.79 8.72 24.85
C GLY A 17 -11.74 9.22 23.41
N LEU A 18 -12.37 8.58 22.42
CA LEU A 18 -12.39 9.08 21.03
C LEU A 18 -13.80 9.03 20.43
N ARG A 19 -14.44 10.21 20.32
CA ARG A 19 -15.66 10.40 19.52
C ARG A 19 -15.29 10.27 18.04
N LEU A 20 -15.48 9.09 17.46
CA LEU A 20 -15.51 8.91 16.02
C LEU A 20 -16.83 9.49 15.48
N CYS A 21 -16.71 10.39 14.51
CA CYS A 21 -17.83 11.09 13.89
C CYS A 21 -18.59 10.12 12.96
N PRO A 22 -19.93 9.97 13.04
CA PRO A 22 -20.66 9.17 12.07
C PRO A 22 -20.76 9.93 10.74
N ILE A 23 -20.28 9.31 9.66
CA ILE A 23 -20.45 9.80 8.29
C ILE A 23 -21.92 9.63 7.93
N ARG A 24 -22.63 10.74 7.70
CA ARG A 24 -24.09 10.74 7.44
C ARG A 24 -24.33 10.40 5.97
N THR A 25 -25.00 9.28 5.70
CA THR A 25 -25.58 8.96 4.39
C THR A 25 -26.75 9.93 4.10
N PHE A 26 -26.69 10.62 2.97
CA PHE A 26 -27.74 11.55 2.53
C PHE A 26 -28.92 10.77 1.93
N HIS A 27 -30.08 10.81 2.59
CA HIS A 27 -31.36 10.41 1.96
C HIS A 27 -31.99 11.62 1.26
N TYR A 28 -32.21 11.48 -0.05
CA TYR A 28 -32.92 12.43 -0.89
C TYR A 28 -34.43 12.38 -0.56
N ARG A 29 -35.04 13.51 -0.19
CA ARG A 29 -36.49 13.60 0.10
C ARG A 29 -37.14 14.62 -0.85
N ASP A 30 -38.03 14.12 -1.70
CA ASP A 30 -38.85 14.86 -2.65
C ASP A 30 -39.65 15.99 -1.98
N GLY A 31 -39.62 17.17 -2.60
CA GLY A 31 -40.43 18.33 -2.21
C GLY A 31 -41.75 18.38 -3.01
N ARG A 32 -42.88 18.36 -2.30
CA ARG A 32 -44.16 18.91 -2.79
C ARG A 32 -44.53 20.13 -1.94
N ALA A 33 -44.78 21.23 -2.64
CA ALA A 33 -45.21 22.52 -2.11
C ALA A 33 -46.67 22.49 -1.63
N GLY A 34 -46.96 23.31 -0.62
CA GLY A 34 -48.32 23.64 -0.15
C GLY A 34 -48.28 24.89 0.72
N GLU A 35 -49.00 25.93 0.28
CA GLU A 35 -49.04 27.31 0.80
C GLU A 35 -49.78 27.49 2.15
N GLU A 36 -49.32 28.54 2.85
CA GLU A 36 -49.95 29.46 3.83
C GLU A 36 -51.33 29.15 4.47
N ASN A 37 -51.49 29.37 5.80
CA ASN A 37 -51.76 30.71 6.37
C ASN A 37 -52.02 30.71 7.91
N SER A 38 -51.67 31.84 8.57
CA SER A 38 -52.32 32.47 9.74
C SER A 38 -51.85 32.27 11.21
N LYS A 39 -51.38 33.41 11.77
CA LYS A 39 -51.66 34.01 13.11
C LYS A 39 -50.76 33.76 14.36
N ARG A 40 -49.99 34.83 14.65
CA ARG A 40 -49.72 35.57 15.92
C ARG A 40 -48.96 34.93 17.10
N LYS A 41 -47.88 35.66 17.44
CA LYS A 41 -47.33 36.02 18.76
C LYS A 41 -46.84 34.88 19.66
N HIS A 42 -45.52 34.73 19.76
CA HIS A 42 -44.75 35.14 20.95
C HIS A 42 -43.26 35.24 20.59
N SER A 43 -42.65 36.34 20.97
CA SER A 43 -41.21 36.60 20.91
C SER A 43 -40.50 35.65 21.87
N ILE A 44 -39.98 34.55 21.34
CA ILE A 44 -38.90 33.80 21.97
C ILE A 44 -37.63 34.25 21.29
N LEU A 45 -36.76 34.87 22.08
CA LEU A 45 -35.39 35.20 21.74
C LEU A 45 -34.69 33.91 21.29
N PHE A 46 -34.68 33.64 19.98
CA PHE A 46 -33.72 32.70 19.41
C PHE A 46 -32.36 33.37 19.58
N VAL A 47 -31.68 33.03 20.67
CA VAL A 47 -30.23 33.10 20.73
C VAL A 47 -29.76 32.43 19.44
N ALA A 48 -29.18 33.21 18.55
CA ALA A 48 -28.51 32.70 17.37
C ALA A 48 -27.47 31.69 17.89
N ASP A 49 -27.77 30.41 17.71
CA ASP A 49 -26.82 29.33 17.93
C ASP A 49 -25.69 29.60 16.94
N VAL A 50 -24.60 30.17 17.46
CA VAL A 50 -23.38 30.43 16.69
C VAL A 50 -22.94 29.09 16.11
N PRO A 51 -22.61 29.01 14.81
CA PRO A 51 -22.42 27.72 14.14
C PRO A 51 -21.19 26.98 14.70
N HIS A 52 -21.42 26.11 15.68
CA HIS A 52 -20.45 25.15 16.19
C HIS A 52 -20.02 24.11 15.12
N SER A 53 -20.60 24.15 13.91
CA SER A 53 -20.25 23.27 12.79
C SER A 53 -18.85 23.54 12.22
N HIS A 54 -18.40 24.80 12.15
CA HIS A 54 -17.08 25.11 11.57
C HIS A 54 -15.91 24.67 12.45
N LEU A 55 -16.04 24.74 13.77
CA LEU A 55 -15.03 24.29 14.73
C LEU A 55 -14.87 22.76 14.74
N ASN A 56 -15.97 22.02 14.57
CA ASN A 56 -15.93 20.55 14.48
C ASN A 56 -15.33 20.06 13.17
N HIS A 57 -15.55 20.76 12.06
CA HIS A 57 -14.90 20.44 10.79
C HIS A 57 -13.39 20.67 10.86
N LEU A 58 -12.94 21.81 11.38
CA LEU A 58 -11.51 22.12 11.55
C LEU A 58 -10.82 21.10 12.48
N GLY A 59 -11.45 20.71 13.59
CA GLY A 59 -10.93 19.67 14.48
C GLY A 59 -10.82 18.29 13.83
N CYS A 60 -11.80 17.90 13.01
CA CYS A 60 -11.80 16.64 12.27
C CYS A 60 -10.69 16.61 11.20
N PHE A 61 -10.55 17.69 10.42
CA PHE A 61 -9.48 17.81 9.42
C PHE A 61 -8.08 17.80 10.06
N MET A 62 -7.92 18.47 11.21
CA MET A 62 -6.65 18.46 11.95
C MET A 62 -6.33 17.07 12.50
N SER A 63 -7.33 16.33 13.00
CA SER A 63 -7.14 14.95 13.46
C SER A 63 -6.75 13.99 12.32
N LEU A 64 -7.35 14.15 11.14
CA LEU A 64 -7.05 13.32 9.96
C LEU A 64 -5.63 13.57 9.45
N THR A 65 -5.23 14.84 9.33
CA THR A 65 -3.87 15.18 8.90
C THR A 65 -2.82 14.65 9.88
N ILE A 66 -3.06 14.78 11.19
CA ILE A 66 -2.18 14.20 12.21
C ILE A 66 -2.08 12.67 12.05
N ALA A 67 -3.20 11.98 11.82
CA ALA A 67 -3.20 10.53 11.64
C ALA A 67 -2.37 10.09 10.41
N VAL A 68 -2.47 10.82 9.29
CA VAL A 68 -1.68 10.58 8.07
C VAL A 68 -0.18 10.73 8.33
N PHE A 69 0.23 11.81 9.00
CA PHE A 69 1.65 12.02 9.32
C PHE A 69 2.20 10.98 10.30
N ILE A 70 1.46 10.67 11.36
CA ILE A 70 1.88 9.64 12.33
C ILE A 70 2.00 8.29 11.63
N GLN A 71 1.03 7.92 10.79
CA GLN A 71 1.09 6.69 10.02
C GLN A 71 2.33 6.64 9.13
N GLY A 72 2.58 7.70 8.36
CA GLY A 72 3.75 7.80 7.51
C GLY A 72 5.04 7.59 8.29
N ILE A 73 5.19 8.26 9.43
CA ILE A 73 6.36 8.12 10.31
C ILE A 73 6.49 6.67 10.82
N VAL A 74 5.39 6.04 11.24
CA VAL A 74 5.40 4.64 11.71
C VAL A 74 5.84 3.69 10.60
N VAL A 75 5.31 3.82 9.38
CA VAL A 75 5.68 2.97 8.24
C VAL A 75 7.15 3.19 7.85
N LEU A 76 7.60 4.44 7.80
CA LEU A 76 8.98 4.81 7.48
C LEU A 76 9.96 4.29 8.52
N ALA A 77 9.59 4.33 9.80
CA ALA A 77 10.36 3.75 10.88
C ALA A 77 10.38 2.23 10.76
N LEU A 78 9.27 1.55 10.44
CA LEU A 78 9.21 0.09 10.34
C LEU A 78 9.91 -0.47 9.08
N ALA A 79 10.06 0.31 8.02
CA ALA A 79 10.49 -0.21 6.71
C ALA A 79 11.86 -0.93 6.71
N PRO A 80 12.94 -0.37 7.30
CA PRO A 80 14.21 -1.07 7.40
C PRO A 80 14.16 -2.27 8.35
N LEU A 81 13.31 -2.23 9.39
CA LEU A 81 13.13 -3.35 10.31
C LEU A 81 12.48 -4.54 9.63
N VAL A 82 11.46 -4.35 8.78
CA VAL A 82 10.82 -5.45 8.04
C VAL A 82 11.83 -6.14 7.13
N THR A 83 12.60 -5.38 6.36
CA THR A 83 13.65 -5.97 5.51
C THR A 83 14.73 -6.68 6.31
N GLY A 84 15.11 -6.13 7.47
CA GLY A 84 16.03 -6.76 8.43
C GLY A 84 15.48 -8.05 9.03
N LEU A 85 14.20 -8.09 9.40
CA LEU A 85 13.53 -9.28 9.92
C LEU A 85 13.49 -10.39 8.88
N VAL A 86 13.12 -10.09 7.63
CA VAL A 86 13.12 -11.09 6.54
C VAL A 86 14.51 -11.71 6.38
N ARG A 87 15.57 -10.88 6.35
CA ARG A 87 16.95 -11.36 6.25
C ARG A 87 17.36 -12.21 7.47
N TRP A 88 16.96 -11.81 8.67
CA TRP A 88 17.26 -12.52 9.91
C TRP A 88 16.56 -13.87 9.97
N PHE A 89 15.25 -13.93 9.68
CA PHE A 89 14.49 -15.17 9.63
C PHE A 89 15.03 -16.12 8.56
N LYS A 90 15.36 -15.61 7.37
CA LYS A 90 15.96 -16.41 6.29
C LYS A 90 17.27 -17.05 6.72
N ALA A 91 18.15 -16.28 7.38
CA ALA A 91 19.40 -16.83 7.90
C ALA A 91 19.16 -17.94 8.94
N ARG A 92 18.19 -17.75 9.85
CA ARG A 92 17.83 -18.74 10.88
C ARG A 92 17.26 -20.02 10.28
N LEU A 93 16.37 -19.91 9.29
CA LEU A 93 15.82 -21.06 8.57
C LEU A 93 16.90 -21.85 7.80
N GLN A 94 17.97 -21.16 7.37
CA GLN A 94 19.13 -21.77 6.73
C GLN A 94 20.19 -22.30 7.72
N GLY A 95 19.91 -22.33 9.03
CA GLY A 95 20.85 -22.80 10.06
C GLY A 95 22.01 -21.85 10.35
N ARG A 96 21.91 -20.57 9.96
CA ARG A 96 22.92 -19.52 10.22
C ARG A 96 22.41 -18.54 11.28
N HIS A 97 23.32 -17.89 12.01
CA HIS A 97 22.93 -16.88 13.02
C HIS A 97 22.28 -15.62 12.41
N GLY A 98 22.73 -15.20 11.23
CA GLY A 98 22.23 -14.00 10.54
C GLY A 98 22.65 -12.68 11.18
N ALA A 99 22.53 -11.60 10.41
CA ALA A 99 22.71 -10.24 10.93
C ALA A 99 21.50 -9.84 11.79
N ALA A 100 21.70 -9.00 12.80
CA ALA A 100 20.61 -8.45 13.60
C ALA A 100 19.65 -7.62 12.71
N PRO A 101 18.32 -7.65 12.96
CA PRO A 101 17.35 -6.89 12.16
C PRO A 101 17.64 -5.39 12.08
N TRP A 102 18.18 -4.82 13.16
CA TRP A 102 18.54 -3.40 13.26
C TRP A 102 19.72 -2.99 12.36
N LEU A 103 20.51 -3.94 11.84
CA LEU A 103 21.69 -3.66 11.03
C LEU A 103 21.33 -2.84 9.79
N VAL A 104 20.13 -3.05 9.20
CA VAL A 104 19.71 -2.35 7.99
C VAL A 104 19.65 -0.83 8.18
N TYR A 105 19.26 -0.34 9.37
CA TYR A 105 19.30 1.10 9.67
C TYR A 105 20.72 1.64 9.64
N PHE A 106 21.66 0.93 10.28
CA PHE A 106 23.06 1.34 10.30
C PHE A 106 23.66 1.29 8.90
N THR A 107 23.36 0.26 8.11
CA THR A 107 23.81 0.16 6.73
C THR A 107 23.32 1.33 5.89
N LEU A 108 22.03 1.70 5.98
CA LEU A 108 21.50 2.88 5.27
C LEU A 108 22.20 4.17 5.71
N LEU A 109 22.37 4.38 7.03
CA LEU A 109 23.08 5.55 7.56
C LEU A 109 24.54 5.60 7.12
N THR A 110 25.22 4.45 7.05
CA THR A 110 26.59 4.37 6.55
C THR A 110 26.65 4.66 5.06
N THR A 111 25.73 4.13 4.25
CA THR A 111 25.68 4.36 2.80
C THR A 111 25.35 5.81 2.47
N LEU A 112 24.47 6.47 3.25
CA LEU A 112 24.19 7.91 3.15
C LEU A 112 25.41 8.80 3.42
N LYS A 113 26.39 8.33 4.20
CA LYS A 113 27.61 9.08 4.51
C LYS A 113 28.72 8.89 3.46
N LYS A 114 28.55 7.97 2.51
CA LYS A 114 29.53 7.73 1.45
C LYS A 114 29.43 8.81 0.38
N GLU A 115 30.50 8.99 -0.37
CA GLU A 115 30.50 9.86 -1.55
C GLU A 115 29.77 9.19 -2.72
N ASN A 116 29.06 10.00 -3.51
CA ASN A 116 28.47 9.57 -4.77
C ASN A 116 29.54 9.62 -5.86
N VAL A 117 29.81 8.47 -6.48
CA VAL A 117 30.60 8.37 -7.70
C VAL A 117 29.62 8.24 -8.86
N ILE A 118 29.58 9.25 -9.73
CA ILE A 118 28.68 9.32 -10.88
C ILE A 118 29.55 9.48 -12.13
N SER A 119 29.32 8.65 -13.14
CA SER A 119 30.01 8.80 -14.44
C SER A 119 29.63 10.12 -15.12
N GLU A 120 30.61 10.76 -15.75
CA GLU A 120 30.43 12.02 -16.48
C GLU A 120 29.47 11.90 -17.68
N SER A 121 29.32 10.70 -18.22
CA SER A 121 28.46 10.39 -19.36
C SER A 121 26.97 10.29 -19.03
N ARG A 122 26.56 10.39 -17.76
CA ARG A 122 25.17 10.21 -17.34
C ARG A 122 24.36 11.48 -17.53
N SER A 123 23.12 11.32 -17.99
CA SER A 123 22.20 12.44 -18.15
C SER A 123 21.66 12.93 -16.81
N TRP A 124 20.83 13.98 -16.86
CA TRP A 124 20.10 14.48 -15.71
C TRP A 124 19.11 13.45 -15.14
N VAL A 125 18.66 12.49 -15.97
CA VAL A 125 17.69 11.46 -15.59
C VAL A 125 18.25 10.60 -14.46
N PHE A 126 19.50 10.13 -14.57
CA PHE A 126 20.18 9.38 -13.51
C PHE A 126 20.14 10.07 -12.13
N ARG A 127 20.21 11.41 -12.10
CA ARG A 127 20.16 12.17 -10.83
C ARG A 127 18.73 12.30 -10.29
N CYS A 128 17.72 12.35 -11.17
CA CYS A 128 16.33 12.50 -10.76
C CYS A 128 15.69 11.20 -10.26
N VAL A 129 16.10 10.04 -10.80
CA VAL A 129 15.48 8.73 -10.51
C VAL A 129 15.39 8.42 -9.00
N PRO A 130 16.47 8.53 -8.19
CA PRO A 130 16.39 8.22 -6.76
C PRO A 130 15.36 9.08 -6.00
N PHE A 131 15.24 10.37 -6.34
CA PHE A 131 14.28 11.27 -5.72
C PHE A 131 12.84 10.95 -6.11
N VAL A 132 12.60 10.62 -7.38
CA VAL A 132 11.27 10.26 -7.87
C VAL A 132 10.81 8.95 -7.23
N VAL A 133 11.65 7.90 -7.26
CA VAL A 133 11.31 6.58 -6.71
C VAL A 133 11.08 6.64 -5.20
N LEU A 134 11.93 7.37 -4.47
CA LEU A 134 11.72 7.60 -3.04
C LEU A 134 10.46 8.42 -2.77
N GLY A 135 10.22 9.49 -3.54
CA GLY A 135 9.00 10.30 -3.42
C GLY A 135 7.72 9.49 -3.64
N ILE A 136 7.74 8.58 -4.61
CA ILE A 136 6.64 7.65 -4.87
C ILE A 136 6.44 6.68 -3.69
N ALA A 137 7.51 6.11 -3.14
CA ALA A 137 7.42 5.24 -1.97
C ALA A 137 6.88 5.98 -0.73
N LEU A 138 7.28 7.24 -0.53
CA LEU A 138 6.73 8.11 0.52
C LEU A 138 5.23 8.37 0.29
N PHE A 139 4.85 8.71 -0.94
CA PHE A 139 3.46 8.95 -1.32
C PHE A 139 2.59 7.71 -1.04
N LEU A 140 3.08 6.52 -1.38
CA LEU A 140 2.41 5.25 -1.12
C LEU A 140 2.15 5.04 0.39
N SER A 141 3.16 5.30 1.23
CA SER A 141 3.09 5.18 2.69
C SER A 141 2.06 6.13 3.33
N LEU A 142 1.92 7.35 2.79
CA LEU A 142 1.00 8.36 3.30
C LEU A 142 -0.43 8.17 2.80
N THR A 143 -0.60 7.63 1.60
CA THR A 143 -1.90 7.58 0.93
C THR A 143 -2.77 6.43 1.43
N LEU A 144 -2.20 5.23 1.60
CA LEU A 144 -2.95 4.04 1.94
C LEU A 144 -3.23 3.98 3.45
N PRO A 145 -4.45 3.72 3.94
CA PRO A 145 -4.71 3.61 5.38
C PRO A 145 -4.21 2.25 5.90
N ILE A 146 -2.99 2.23 6.40
CA ILE A 146 -2.28 0.99 6.74
C ILE A 146 -2.23 0.77 8.26
N VAL A 147 -1.95 1.82 9.03
CA VAL A 147 -1.79 1.72 10.49
C VAL A 147 -3.11 2.09 11.18
N PHE A 148 -3.76 3.12 10.67
CA PHE A 148 -5.02 3.61 11.19
C PHE A 148 -6.07 3.59 10.06
N PRO A 149 -7.32 3.17 10.33
CA PRO A 149 -8.40 3.20 9.34
C PRO A 149 -8.62 4.59 8.71
N SER A 150 -8.37 5.65 9.49
CA SER A 150 -8.49 7.04 9.06
C SER A 150 -7.16 7.68 8.63
N GLY A 151 -6.09 6.89 8.48
CA GLY A 151 -4.72 7.37 8.25
C GLY A 151 -4.33 7.61 6.79
N GLY A 152 -5.24 7.40 5.83
CA GLY A 152 -4.99 7.65 4.42
C GLY A 152 -5.38 9.05 3.98
N ILE A 153 -4.79 9.52 2.87
CA ILE A 153 -5.20 10.76 2.22
C ILE A 153 -6.59 10.53 1.59
N PRO A 154 -7.62 11.31 1.96
CA PRO A 154 -8.95 11.15 1.39
C PRO A 154 -8.94 11.43 -0.12
N GLN A 155 -9.84 10.80 -0.86
CA GLN A 155 -10.09 11.04 -2.30
C GLN A 155 -8.95 10.65 -3.26
N VAL A 156 -7.98 9.84 -2.80
CA VAL A 156 -7.05 9.20 -3.74
C VAL A 156 -7.66 7.90 -4.25
N ASP A 157 -7.82 7.80 -5.56
CA ASP A 157 -8.41 6.64 -6.23
C ASP A 157 -7.39 5.53 -6.53
N LEU A 158 -7.91 4.32 -6.75
CA LEU A 158 -7.12 3.15 -7.18
C LEU A 158 -6.32 3.38 -8.48
N PHE A 159 -6.83 4.20 -9.41
CA PHE A 159 -6.13 4.49 -10.67
C PHE A 159 -4.88 5.34 -10.45
N VAL A 160 -4.93 6.25 -9.48
CA VAL A 160 -3.77 7.06 -9.07
C VAL A 160 -2.70 6.15 -8.46
N LEU A 161 -3.10 5.19 -7.61
CA LEU A 161 -2.18 4.19 -7.05
C LEU A 161 -1.45 3.41 -8.14
N ALA A 162 -2.20 2.85 -9.10
CA ALA A 162 -1.64 2.07 -10.19
C ALA A 162 -0.69 2.92 -11.07
N GLY A 163 -1.10 4.15 -11.43
CA GLY A 163 -0.28 5.05 -12.22
C GLY A 163 1.01 5.48 -11.51
N VAL A 164 0.94 5.71 -10.19
CA VAL A 164 2.13 6.06 -9.39
C VAL A 164 3.10 4.87 -9.27
N LEU A 165 2.60 3.65 -9.10
CA LEU A 165 3.44 2.44 -9.10
C LEU A 165 4.10 2.23 -10.47
N ALA A 166 3.35 2.37 -11.57
CA ALA A 166 3.87 2.31 -12.94
C ALA A 166 4.96 3.36 -13.17
N LEU A 167 4.74 4.59 -12.71
CA LEU A 167 5.71 5.69 -12.81
C LEU A 167 7.03 5.32 -12.12
N SER A 168 6.98 4.67 -10.94
CA SER A 168 8.19 4.22 -10.25
C SER A 168 9.01 3.26 -11.10
N SER A 169 8.36 2.28 -11.75
CA SER A 169 9.02 1.28 -12.57
C SER A 169 9.61 1.90 -13.85
N VAL A 170 8.89 2.83 -14.49
CA VAL A 170 9.39 3.57 -15.65
C VAL A 170 10.65 4.37 -15.31
N PHE A 171 10.67 5.09 -14.20
CA PHE A 171 11.87 5.85 -13.80
C PHE A 171 13.04 4.93 -13.43
N LEU A 172 12.80 3.79 -12.78
CA LEU A 172 13.86 2.80 -12.52
C LEU A 172 14.46 2.24 -13.82
N VAL A 173 13.61 1.90 -14.78
CA VAL A 173 14.01 1.44 -16.13
C VAL A 173 14.83 2.51 -16.84
N LEU A 174 14.39 3.77 -16.82
CA LEU A 174 15.16 4.89 -17.39
C LEU A 174 16.52 5.08 -16.71
N GLY A 175 16.57 4.95 -15.38
CA GLY A 175 17.83 5.01 -14.62
C GLY A 175 18.82 3.90 -14.97
N GLY A 176 18.31 2.69 -15.22
CA GLY A 176 19.11 1.57 -15.70
C GLY A 176 19.58 1.72 -17.15
N LEU A 177 18.81 2.39 -18.01
CA LEU A 177 19.16 2.63 -19.42
C LEU A 177 20.12 3.81 -19.61
N ASP A 178 19.95 4.89 -18.83
CA ASP A 178 20.87 6.03 -18.81
C ASP A 178 22.29 5.61 -18.42
N ALA A 179 22.40 4.42 -17.81
CA ALA A 179 23.68 3.86 -17.51
C ALA A 179 24.55 3.46 -18.70
N ALA A 180 23.90 3.17 -19.83
CA ALA A 180 24.51 2.65 -21.05
C ALA A 180 25.39 1.40 -20.80
N THR A 181 25.10 0.60 -19.76
CA THR A 181 25.76 -0.68 -19.51
C THR A 181 24.92 -1.84 -20.02
N ALA A 182 25.59 -2.95 -20.38
CA ALA A 182 24.90 -4.14 -20.89
C ALA A 182 23.90 -4.71 -19.87
N PHE A 183 24.23 -4.65 -18.58
CA PHE A 183 23.35 -5.15 -17.51
C PHE A 183 22.16 -4.23 -17.25
N GLY A 184 22.36 -2.92 -17.25
CA GLY A 184 21.26 -1.96 -17.12
C GLY A 184 20.21 -2.15 -18.21
N GLY A 185 20.64 -2.33 -19.46
CA GLY A 185 19.73 -2.64 -20.59
C GLY A 185 19.01 -3.98 -20.48
N MET A 186 19.72 -5.04 -20.06
CA MET A 186 19.10 -6.36 -19.85
C MET A 186 18.09 -6.33 -18.69
N GLY A 187 18.41 -5.67 -17.58
CA GLY A 187 17.52 -5.51 -16.42
C GLY A 187 16.28 -4.71 -16.78
N ALA A 188 16.47 -3.56 -17.43
CA ALA A 188 15.40 -2.68 -17.91
C ALA A 188 14.40 -3.39 -18.82
N SER A 189 14.87 -4.16 -19.80
CA SER A 189 14.01 -4.93 -20.71
C SER A 189 13.19 -5.99 -19.97
N ARG A 190 13.80 -6.68 -19.00
CA ARG A 190 13.13 -7.69 -18.17
C ARG A 190 12.09 -7.08 -17.26
N GLU A 191 12.43 -6.00 -16.56
CA GLU A 191 11.53 -5.27 -15.67
C GLU A 191 10.30 -4.77 -16.44
N MET A 192 10.50 -4.11 -17.58
CA MET A 192 9.38 -3.59 -18.38
C MET A 192 8.44 -4.69 -18.88
N THR A 193 8.98 -5.87 -19.19
CA THR A 193 8.17 -7.03 -19.61
C THR A 193 7.29 -7.53 -18.46
N ILE A 194 7.81 -7.52 -17.22
CA ILE A 194 7.07 -7.94 -16.04
C ILE A 194 6.06 -6.85 -15.65
N ALA A 195 6.46 -5.57 -15.61
CA ALA A 195 5.60 -4.44 -15.28
C ALA A 195 4.37 -4.34 -16.20
N ALA A 196 4.56 -4.54 -17.51
CA ALA A 196 3.46 -4.54 -18.49
C ALA A 196 2.37 -5.59 -18.22
N LEU A 197 2.69 -6.67 -17.48
CA LEU A 197 1.72 -7.69 -17.08
C LEU A 197 1.18 -7.45 -15.66
N ILE A 198 2.01 -6.92 -14.75
CA ILE A 198 1.62 -6.61 -13.37
C ILE A 198 0.55 -5.51 -13.34
N GLU A 199 0.77 -4.41 -14.06
CA GLU A 199 -0.08 -3.22 -13.99
C GLU A 199 -1.57 -3.50 -14.28
N PRO A 200 -1.97 -4.12 -15.41
CA PRO A 200 -3.39 -4.42 -15.65
C PRO A 200 -3.95 -5.39 -14.60
N THR A 201 -3.12 -6.32 -14.11
CA THR A 201 -3.51 -7.27 -13.07
C THR A 201 -3.77 -6.57 -11.74
N THR A 202 -2.97 -5.56 -11.38
CA THR A 202 -3.18 -4.75 -10.17
C THR A 202 -4.49 -3.98 -10.23
N LEU A 203 -4.83 -3.40 -11.38
CA LEU A 203 -6.09 -2.65 -11.58
C LEU A 203 -7.30 -3.54 -11.39
N ILE A 204 -7.31 -4.73 -12.02
CA ILE A 204 -8.41 -5.69 -11.87
C ILE A 204 -8.52 -6.15 -10.41
N THR A 205 -7.39 -6.46 -9.78
CA THR A 205 -7.36 -6.88 -8.38
C THR A 205 -7.96 -5.81 -7.47
N PHE A 206 -7.52 -4.56 -7.56
CA PHE A 206 -8.08 -3.47 -6.76
C PHE A 206 -9.52 -3.12 -7.15
N ALA A 207 -9.92 -3.31 -8.41
CA ALA A 207 -11.31 -3.14 -8.83
C ALA A 207 -12.25 -4.12 -8.10
N THR A 208 -11.80 -5.34 -7.80
CA THR A 208 -12.60 -6.29 -6.98
C THR A 208 -12.78 -5.81 -5.54
N PHE A 209 -11.74 -5.22 -4.94
CA PHE A 209 -11.85 -4.66 -3.60
C PHE A 209 -12.74 -3.40 -3.60
N ALA A 210 -12.63 -2.58 -4.65
CA ALA A 210 -13.45 -1.39 -4.86
C ALA A 210 -14.94 -1.70 -5.03
N SER A 211 -15.29 -2.78 -5.76
CA SER A 211 -16.69 -3.17 -5.95
C SER A 211 -17.35 -3.65 -4.65
N VAL A 212 -16.62 -4.35 -3.78
CA VAL A 212 -17.12 -4.71 -2.44
C VAL A 212 -17.23 -3.48 -1.53
N ALA A 213 -16.26 -2.56 -1.60
CA ALA A 213 -16.28 -1.33 -0.81
C ALA A 213 -17.34 -0.32 -1.29
N GLY A 214 -17.82 -0.43 -2.52
CA GLY A 214 -18.75 0.51 -3.15
C GLY A 214 -18.13 1.88 -3.51
N SER A 215 -16.80 1.98 -3.53
CA SER A 215 -16.05 3.22 -3.76
C SER A 215 -14.70 2.91 -4.41
N SER A 216 -14.22 3.81 -5.27
CA SER A 216 -12.88 3.75 -5.88
C SER A 216 -11.79 4.32 -4.98
N SER A 217 -12.17 4.97 -3.88
CA SER A 217 -11.23 5.63 -2.98
C SER A 217 -10.47 4.60 -2.15
N LEU A 218 -9.14 4.77 -2.06
CA LEU A 218 -8.27 3.87 -1.29
C LEU A 218 -8.60 3.87 0.20
N GLN A 219 -9.08 5.01 0.70
CA GLN A 219 -9.48 5.13 2.09
C GLN A 219 -10.70 4.28 2.40
N ASP A 220 -11.70 4.24 1.51
CA ASP A 220 -12.88 3.41 1.72
C ASP A 220 -12.57 1.93 1.54
N ILE A 221 -11.71 1.59 0.56
CA ILE A 221 -11.33 0.20 0.27
C ILE A 221 -10.65 -0.46 1.48
N PHE A 222 -9.66 0.22 2.07
CA PHE A 222 -8.85 -0.36 3.15
C PHE A 222 -9.26 0.09 4.55
N GLY A 223 -9.94 1.24 4.68
CA GLY A 223 -10.37 1.80 5.95
C GLY A 223 -11.65 1.17 6.51
N ASN A 224 -12.49 0.57 5.67
CA ASN A 224 -13.75 -0.06 6.10
C ASN A 224 -13.57 -1.42 6.80
N GLY A 225 -12.33 -1.89 6.98
CA GLY A 225 -12.05 -3.16 7.67
C GLY A 225 -12.50 -4.38 6.88
N ILE A 226 -12.53 -4.29 5.54
CA ILE A 226 -12.86 -5.41 4.66
C ILE A 226 -11.81 -6.50 4.87
N THR A 227 -12.28 -7.69 5.23
CA THR A 227 -11.44 -8.88 5.35
C THR A 227 -11.69 -9.82 4.18
N VAL A 228 -10.67 -10.63 3.84
CA VAL A 228 -10.75 -11.64 2.77
C VAL A 228 -11.90 -12.63 2.97
N ILE A 229 -12.28 -12.89 4.22
CA ILE A 229 -13.34 -13.85 4.59
C ILE A 229 -14.74 -13.27 4.32
N SER A 230 -14.88 -11.95 4.19
CA SER A 230 -16.19 -11.29 4.04
C SER A 230 -16.93 -11.72 2.76
N HIS A 231 -16.21 -11.91 1.65
CA HIS A 231 -16.77 -12.33 0.37
C HIS A 231 -15.87 -13.37 -0.30
N PRO A 232 -16.42 -14.47 -0.86
CA PRO A 232 -15.61 -15.51 -1.49
C PRO A 232 -14.79 -15.01 -2.67
N ALA A 233 -15.27 -13.99 -3.39
CA ALA A 233 -14.54 -13.35 -4.46
C ALA A 233 -13.20 -12.73 -4.02
N LEU A 234 -13.17 -12.16 -2.81
CA LEU A 234 -11.97 -11.50 -2.28
C LEU A 234 -10.86 -12.50 -2.00
N LEU A 235 -11.17 -13.78 -1.79
CA LEU A 235 -10.15 -14.82 -1.63
C LEU A 235 -9.33 -14.99 -2.91
N LEU A 236 -9.98 -15.06 -4.07
CA LEU A 236 -9.28 -15.19 -5.35
C LEU A 236 -8.43 -13.95 -5.64
N SER A 237 -9.00 -12.75 -5.43
CA SER A 237 -8.28 -11.49 -5.60
C SER A 237 -7.16 -11.30 -4.58
N PHE A 238 -7.30 -11.81 -3.36
CA PHE A 238 -6.24 -11.79 -2.36
C PHE A 238 -5.06 -12.66 -2.79
N VAL A 239 -5.31 -13.86 -3.32
CA VAL A 239 -4.24 -14.70 -3.86
C VAL A 239 -3.57 -14.02 -5.05
N ALA A 240 -4.33 -13.40 -5.97
CA ALA A 240 -3.76 -12.60 -7.04
C ALA A 240 -2.89 -11.44 -6.51
N LEU A 241 -3.36 -10.73 -5.48
CA LEU A 241 -2.63 -9.65 -4.83
C LEU A 241 -1.31 -10.15 -4.21
N VAL A 242 -1.29 -11.32 -3.57
CA VAL A 242 -0.05 -11.92 -3.07
C VAL A 242 0.94 -12.16 -4.22
N LEU A 243 0.48 -12.70 -5.36
CA LEU A 243 1.35 -12.94 -6.51
C LEU A 243 1.91 -11.65 -7.10
N ILE A 244 1.07 -10.60 -7.20
CA ILE A 244 1.47 -9.23 -7.60
C ILE A 244 2.52 -8.68 -6.65
N VAL A 245 2.27 -8.74 -5.34
CA VAL A 245 3.16 -8.19 -4.30
C VAL A 245 4.55 -8.80 -4.35
N LEU A 246 4.64 -10.11 -4.58
CA LEU A 246 5.92 -10.80 -4.75
C LEU A 246 6.67 -10.34 -6.00
N ALA A 247 5.96 -10.11 -7.10
CA ALA A 247 6.53 -9.65 -8.36
C ALA A 247 7.01 -8.20 -8.28
N GLU A 248 6.17 -7.31 -7.76
CA GLU A 248 6.42 -5.86 -7.62
C GLU A 248 7.57 -5.54 -6.65
N ASN A 249 7.82 -6.42 -5.65
CA ASN A 249 8.94 -6.28 -4.71
C ASN A 249 10.18 -7.10 -5.11
N ALA A 250 10.23 -7.62 -6.34
CA ALA A 250 11.35 -8.42 -6.85
C ALA A 250 11.74 -9.57 -5.90
N ARG A 251 10.75 -10.25 -5.32
CA ARG A 251 10.94 -11.40 -4.41
C ARG A 251 10.72 -12.71 -5.12
N TYR A 252 11.12 -13.80 -4.45
CA TYR A 252 10.87 -15.15 -4.95
C TYR A 252 9.36 -15.34 -5.18
N PRO A 253 8.95 -16.04 -6.25
CA PRO A 253 9.76 -16.74 -7.24
C PRO A 253 10.29 -15.87 -8.41
N VAL A 254 9.96 -14.57 -8.43
CA VAL A 254 10.17 -13.65 -9.55
C VAL A 254 11.62 -13.22 -9.70
N ASP A 255 12.19 -12.65 -8.64
CA ASP A 255 13.60 -12.29 -8.58
C ASP A 255 14.20 -12.63 -7.21
N ASN A 256 15.53 -12.56 -7.10
CA ASN A 256 16.25 -12.76 -5.86
C ASN A 256 17.09 -11.53 -5.52
N PRO A 257 16.73 -10.75 -4.48
CA PRO A 257 17.48 -9.56 -4.09
C PRO A 257 18.84 -9.87 -3.47
N ALA A 258 19.16 -11.13 -3.19
CA ALA A 258 20.46 -11.53 -2.64
C ALA A 258 21.46 -12.00 -3.73
N THR A 259 21.01 -12.16 -4.98
CA THR A 259 21.90 -12.61 -6.07
C THR A 259 22.41 -11.43 -6.86
N HIS A 260 23.72 -11.21 -6.80
CA HIS A 260 24.43 -10.24 -7.64
C HIS A 260 25.04 -10.87 -8.91
N LEU A 261 24.48 -11.99 -9.38
CA LEU A 261 24.94 -12.65 -10.62
C LEU A 261 24.33 -11.93 -11.82
N GLU A 262 25.19 -11.19 -12.51
CA GLU A 262 24.82 -10.17 -13.49
C GLU A 262 23.87 -10.66 -14.59
N LEU A 263 23.96 -11.93 -14.98
CA LEU A 263 23.12 -12.53 -16.01
C LEU A 263 21.67 -12.81 -15.59
N THR A 264 21.41 -12.94 -14.29
CA THR A 264 20.08 -13.35 -13.77
C THR A 264 19.32 -12.22 -13.10
N MET A 265 19.99 -11.09 -12.83
CA MET A 265 19.38 -9.95 -12.13
C MET A 265 18.29 -9.30 -13.00
N VAL A 266 17.24 -8.83 -12.33
CA VAL A 266 16.25 -7.92 -12.92
C VAL A 266 16.36 -6.59 -12.21
N HIS A 267 15.96 -6.54 -10.93
CA HIS A 267 15.92 -5.30 -10.17
C HIS A 267 17.32 -4.78 -9.84
N GLU A 268 18.19 -5.66 -9.35
CA GLU A 268 19.55 -5.31 -8.93
C GLU A 268 20.38 -4.74 -10.10
N ALA A 269 20.16 -5.26 -11.31
CA ALA A 269 20.85 -4.81 -12.53
C ALA A 269 20.59 -3.33 -12.86
N MET A 270 19.41 -2.80 -12.52
CA MET A 270 19.06 -1.39 -12.75
C MET A 270 19.72 -0.46 -11.73
N VAL A 271 20.09 -0.98 -10.55
CA VAL A 271 20.59 -0.19 -9.42
C VAL A 271 22.13 -0.25 -9.28
N LEU A 272 22.79 -1.20 -9.97
CA LEU A 272 24.25 -1.44 -9.89
C LEU A 272 25.15 -0.19 -9.98
N GLU A 273 24.75 0.76 -10.81
CA GLU A 273 25.56 1.94 -11.13
C GLU A 273 25.37 3.08 -10.13
N TYR A 274 24.39 2.96 -9.23
CA TYR A 274 24.17 3.91 -8.17
C TYR A 274 25.11 3.64 -7.00
N SER A 275 25.64 4.71 -6.43
CA SER A 275 26.53 4.68 -5.28
C SER A 275 26.06 5.67 -4.21
N GLY A 276 26.65 5.58 -3.02
CA GLY A 276 26.46 6.53 -1.92
C GLY A 276 24.99 6.83 -1.57
N PRO A 277 24.64 8.09 -1.24
CA PRO A 277 23.29 8.52 -0.95
C PRO A 277 22.22 8.07 -1.95
N TYR A 278 22.52 8.02 -3.25
CA TYR A 278 21.51 7.64 -4.25
C TYR A 278 21.12 6.17 -4.15
N LEU A 279 22.10 5.28 -3.92
CA LEU A 279 21.84 3.88 -3.63
C LEU A 279 20.99 3.72 -2.36
N ALA A 280 21.34 4.46 -1.30
CA ALA A 280 20.60 4.40 -0.04
C ALA A 280 19.13 4.84 -0.20
N MET A 281 18.85 5.85 -1.04
CA MET A 281 17.48 6.27 -1.35
C MET A 281 16.68 5.18 -2.06
N LEU A 282 17.28 4.51 -3.05
CA LEU A 282 16.64 3.43 -3.80
C LEU A 282 16.38 2.18 -2.94
N GLU A 283 17.37 1.76 -2.14
CA GLU A 283 17.21 0.66 -1.19
C GLU A 283 16.12 0.97 -0.14
N TYR A 284 16.10 2.22 0.36
CA TYR A 284 15.09 2.65 1.31
C TYR A 284 13.70 2.66 0.68
N ALA A 285 13.55 3.15 -0.55
CA ALA A 285 12.29 3.11 -1.29
C ALA A 285 11.77 1.68 -1.48
N SER A 286 12.65 0.74 -1.82
CA SER A 286 12.32 -0.70 -1.90
C SER A 286 11.86 -1.26 -0.55
N SER A 287 12.52 -0.87 0.56
CA SER A 287 12.12 -1.28 1.91
C SER A 287 10.73 -0.76 2.32
N ILE A 288 10.40 0.48 1.93
CA ILE A 288 9.08 1.08 2.16
C ILE A 288 8.03 0.36 1.35
N LYS A 289 8.26 0.15 0.04
CA LYS A 289 7.33 -0.54 -0.86
C LYS A 289 6.97 -1.93 -0.32
N LEU A 290 7.98 -2.72 0.08
CA LEU A 290 7.78 -4.04 0.66
C LEU A 290 6.93 -3.98 1.94
N THR A 291 7.22 -3.02 2.82
CA THR A 291 6.51 -2.86 4.08
C THR A 291 5.06 -2.47 3.87
N VAL A 292 4.79 -1.51 2.98
CA VAL A 292 3.43 -1.10 2.64
C VAL A 292 2.62 -2.28 2.12
N PHE A 293 3.14 -3.02 1.13
CA PHE A 293 2.40 -4.16 0.59
C PHE A 293 2.18 -5.29 1.61
N LEU A 294 3.17 -5.58 2.45
CA LEU A 294 3.05 -6.59 3.50
C LEU A 294 1.97 -6.20 4.53
N LEU A 295 1.90 -4.92 4.89
CA LEU A 295 0.88 -4.42 5.81
C LEU A 295 -0.51 -4.38 5.18
N ILE A 296 -0.65 -4.07 3.88
CA ILE A 296 -1.92 -4.19 3.14
C ILE A 296 -2.43 -5.63 3.22
N LEU A 297 -1.59 -6.61 2.88
CA LEU A 297 -1.96 -8.03 2.96
C LEU A 297 -2.37 -8.43 4.37
N GLY A 298 -1.64 -7.94 5.36
CA GLY A 298 -1.94 -8.15 6.77
C GLY A 298 -3.31 -7.61 7.20
N ASN A 299 -3.63 -6.38 6.82
CA ASN A 299 -4.92 -5.74 7.13
C ASN A 299 -6.08 -6.48 6.47
N LEU A 300 -5.92 -6.97 5.23
CA LEU A 300 -6.95 -7.76 4.54
C LEU A 300 -7.23 -9.09 5.24
N VAL A 301 -6.25 -9.68 5.92
CA VAL A 301 -6.43 -10.89 6.74
C VAL A 301 -6.97 -10.55 8.15
N GLY A 302 -7.08 -9.26 8.50
CA GLY A 302 -7.51 -8.80 9.83
C GLY A 302 -6.43 -8.93 10.90
N ALA A 303 -5.17 -9.03 10.50
CA ALA A 303 -4.04 -9.12 11.41
C ALA A 303 -3.58 -7.70 11.84
N GLY A 304 -3.26 -7.51 13.12
CA GLY A 304 -2.78 -6.23 13.64
C GLY A 304 -1.33 -5.93 13.25
N LEU A 305 -0.92 -4.66 13.28
CA LEU A 305 0.39 -4.16 12.83
C LEU A 305 1.60 -5.00 13.28
N LEU A 306 1.70 -5.34 14.57
CA LEU A 306 2.85 -6.11 15.07
C LEU A 306 2.82 -7.56 14.57
N THR A 307 1.63 -8.15 14.49
CA THR A 307 1.46 -9.51 13.99
C THR A 307 1.79 -9.58 12.51
N THR A 308 1.40 -8.59 11.72
CA THR A 308 1.69 -8.53 10.29
C THR A 308 3.19 -8.36 10.06
N VAL A 309 3.85 -7.44 10.78
CA VAL A 309 5.31 -7.25 10.69
C VAL A 309 6.07 -8.54 11.02
N VAL A 310 5.77 -9.20 12.14
CA VAL A 310 6.54 -10.39 12.57
C VAL A 310 6.16 -11.63 11.78
N ILE A 311 4.87 -11.97 11.70
CA ILE A 311 4.40 -13.19 11.02
C ILE A 311 4.53 -13.04 9.52
N GLY A 312 4.22 -11.88 8.96
CA GLY A 312 4.36 -11.61 7.52
C GLY A 312 5.82 -11.66 7.07
N SER A 313 6.76 -11.08 7.84
CA SER A 313 8.19 -11.20 7.51
C SER A 313 8.72 -12.62 7.66
N PHE A 314 8.26 -13.37 8.67
CA PHE A 314 8.56 -14.78 8.82
C PHE A 314 8.01 -15.62 7.67
N ALA A 315 6.74 -15.42 7.29
CA ALA A 315 6.09 -16.11 6.19
C ALA A 315 6.79 -15.83 4.86
N LEU A 316 7.16 -14.57 4.60
CA LEU A 316 7.96 -14.21 3.43
C LEU A 316 9.32 -14.89 3.45
N ALA A 317 10.02 -14.91 4.59
CA ALA A 317 11.32 -15.57 4.69
C ALA A 317 11.23 -17.09 4.52
N LEU A 318 10.15 -17.71 5.02
CA LEU A 318 9.86 -19.14 4.83
C LEU A 318 9.61 -19.42 3.35
N PHE A 319 8.76 -18.63 2.70
CA PHE A 319 8.46 -18.74 1.28
C PHE A 319 9.72 -18.59 0.41
N GLU A 320 10.56 -17.58 0.69
CA GLU A 320 11.84 -17.41 0.00
C GLU A 320 12.86 -18.53 0.27
N SER A 321 12.71 -19.28 1.36
CA SER A 321 13.61 -20.38 1.71
C SER A 321 13.16 -21.73 1.13
N THR A 322 11.87 -21.88 0.82
CA THR A 322 11.30 -23.11 0.26
C THR A 322 11.21 -23.08 -1.26
N ILE A 323 11.15 -21.91 -1.89
CA ILE A 323 10.93 -21.76 -3.32
C ILE A 323 12.20 -21.36 -4.06
N ALA A 324 12.41 -21.99 -5.21
CA ALA A 324 13.48 -21.64 -6.13
C ALA A 324 13.06 -20.50 -7.08
N LYS A 325 14.06 -19.71 -7.51
CA LYS A 325 13.86 -18.67 -8.53
C LYS A 325 13.40 -19.30 -9.85
N MET A 326 12.34 -18.76 -10.44
CA MET A 326 11.85 -19.20 -11.74
C MET A 326 12.71 -18.67 -12.89
N ARG A 327 12.69 -19.39 -14.02
CA ARG A 327 13.30 -18.91 -15.26
C ARG A 327 12.46 -17.77 -15.81
N PHE A 328 13.12 -16.71 -16.32
CA PHE A 328 12.45 -15.51 -16.85
C PHE A 328 11.31 -15.81 -17.84
N PHE A 329 11.44 -16.79 -18.73
CA PHE A 329 10.38 -17.14 -19.68
C PHE A 329 9.08 -17.67 -19.03
N ARG A 330 9.16 -18.25 -17.81
CA ARG A 330 7.98 -18.68 -17.04
C ARG A 330 7.31 -17.54 -16.27
N MET A 331 7.88 -16.34 -16.28
CA MET A 331 7.28 -15.18 -15.62
C MET A 331 5.96 -14.76 -16.26
N GLN A 332 5.84 -14.95 -17.57
CA GLN A 332 4.60 -14.69 -18.29
C GLN A 332 3.47 -15.63 -17.83
N GLU A 333 3.78 -16.91 -17.60
CA GLU A 333 2.84 -17.90 -17.06
C GLU A 333 2.44 -17.55 -15.61
N TYR A 334 3.40 -17.13 -14.78
CA TYR A 334 3.13 -16.71 -13.41
C TYR A 334 2.20 -15.49 -13.34
N MET A 335 2.44 -14.49 -14.19
CA MET A 335 1.61 -13.29 -14.27
C MET A 335 0.23 -13.55 -14.89
N SER A 336 0.13 -14.45 -15.88
CA SER A 336 -1.18 -14.80 -16.45
C SER A 336 -2.05 -15.53 -15.43
N ILE A 337 -1.48 -16.38 -14.57
CA ILE A 337 -2.20 -17.00 -13.45
C ILE A 337 -2.75 -15.91 -12.51
N ALA A 338 -1.93 -14.95 -12.10
CA ALA A 338 -2.38 -13.84 -11.25
C ALA A 338 -3.53 -13.04 -11.90
N PHE A 339 -3.42 -12.77 -13.20
CA PHE A 339 -4.44 -12.07 -13.98
C PHE A 339 -5.77 -12.84 -14.00
N PHE A 340 -5.74 -14.14 -14.29
CA PHE A 340 -6.96 -14.96 -14.31
C PHE A 340 -7.60 -15.10 -12.93
N LEU A 341 -6.81 -15.20 -11.85
CA LEU A 341 -7.36 -15.19 -10.50
C LEU A 341 -8.04 -13.87 -10.16
N ALA A 342 -7.41 -12.74 -10.49
CA ALA A 342 -8.01 -11.42 -10.27
C ALA A 342 -9.30 -11.24 -11.06
N LEU A 343 -9.30 -11.65 -12.34
CA LEU A 343 -10.46 -11.57 -13.22
C LEU A 343 -11.59 -12.49 -12.74
N ALA A 344 -11.28 -13.72 -12.32
CA ALA A 344 -12.25 -14.64 -11.74
C ALA A 344 -12.88 -14.07 -10.46
N GLY A 345 -12.07 -13.45 -9.59
CA GLY A 345 -12.57 -12.72 -8.42
C GLY A 345 -13.54 -11.61 -8.81
N LEU A 346 -13.21 -10.81 -9.82
CA LEU A 346 -14.04 -9.70 -10.29
C LEU A 346 -15.38 -10.20 -10.83
N ILE A 347 -15.36 -11.22 -11.68
CA ILE A 347 -16.57 -11.81 -12.27
C ILE A 347 -17.47 -12.38 -11.16
N LEU A 348 -16.90 -13.06 -10.17
CA LEU A 348 -17.65 -13.69 -9.10
C LEU A 348 -18.45 -12.66 -8.27
N ILE A 349 -17.94 -11.44 -8.11
CA ILE A 349 -18.67 -10.34 -7.45
C ILE A 349 -19.91 -9.93 -8.23
N PHE A 350 -19.87 -9.96 -9.56
CA PHE A 350 -21.03 -9.59 -10.37
C PHE A 350 -22.05 -10.71 -10.53
N ILE A 351 -21.67 -11.96 -10.22
CA ILE A 351 -22.55 -13.13 -10.31
C ILE A 351 -23.35 -13.34 -9.02
N ILE A 352 -22.75 -13.09 -7.85
CA ILE A 352 -23.34 -13.31 -6.53
C ILE A 352 -24.07 -12.06 -6.04
#